data_AF-A0AAN2PG89-F1
#
_entry.id   AF-A0AAN2PG89-F1
#
_cell.length_a   1.000
_cell.length_b   1.000
_cell.length_c   1.000
_cell.angle_alpha   90.00
_cell.angle_beta   90.00
_cell.angle_gamma   90.00
#
_symmetry.space_group_name_H-M   'P 1'
#
loop_
_entity.id
_entity.type
_entity.pdbx_description
1 polymer ?
#
loop_
_entity_poly.entity_id
_entity_poly.type
_entity_poly.pdbx_seq_one_letter_code
_entity_poly.pdbx_strand_id
1 'polypeptide(L)'
;MKKTKIIYWIFTGLLVALMVLGSIPDIMSVPDAVALFNHLGYPTYLLPFIGIAKLLGVVAILIPGFPRIKEWAYAGFVFDLTRAMYSSISVGDPASGWLIFIIGYILIAGSYIYHHKILKSASSGTSSNKNSLTI
;
A
#
# COMPACT_ATOMS: atom_id res chain seq x y z
N MET A 1 20.40 7.94 8.70
CA MET A 1 20.09 6.61 8.12
C MET A 1 19.22 5.74 9.03
N LYS A 2 19.58 5.49 10.31
CA LYS A 2 18.77 4.64 11.22
C LYS A 2 17.33 5.16 11.43
N LYS A 3 17.15 6.45 11.72
CA LYS A 3 15.81 7.07 11.91
C LYS A 3 14.92 6.93 10.67
N THR A 4 15.44 7.20 9.48
CA THR A 4 14.72 7.05 8.19
C THR A 4 14.26 5.61 7.96
N LYS A 5 15.10 4.63 8.31
CA LYS A 5 14.78 3.20 8.19
C LYS A 5 13.68 2.78 9.17
N ILE A 6 13.71 3.27 10.41
CA ILE A 6 12.65 3.03 11.39
C ILE A 6 11.33 3.60 10.91
N ILE A 7 11.32 4.86 10.46
CA ILE A 7 10.09 5.52 9.98
C ILE A 7 9.52 4.78 8.76
N TYR A 8 10.38 4.36 7.81
CA TYR A 8 9.95 3.52 6.68
C TYR A 8 9.24 2.25 7.15
N TRP A 9 9.83 1.51 8.10
CA TRP A 9 9.24 0.26 8.58
C TRP A 9 7.96 0.48 9.39
N ILE A 10 7.81 1.61 10.09
CA ILE A 10 6.55 1.98 10.74
C ILE A 10 5.45 2.19 9.69
N PHE A 11 5.68 3.06 8.70
CA PHE A 11 4.69 3.31 7.64
C PHE A 11 4.37 2.05 6.84
N THR A 12 5.39 1.27 6.49
CA THR A 12 5.24 0.04 5.71
C THR A 12 4.54 -1.04 6.51
N GLY A 13 4.88 -1.21 7.80
CA GLY A 13 4.22 -2.17 8.67
C GLY A 13 2.74 -1.84 8.86
N LEU A 14 2.40 -0.56 9.05
CA LEU A 14 1.02 -0.12 9.21
C LEU A 14 0.23 -0.21 7.89
N LEU A 15 0.85 0.12 6.75
CA LEU A 15 0.26 -0.09 5.42
C LEU A 15 -0.04 -1.58 5.17
N VAL A 16 0.93 -2.45 5.44
CA VAL A 16 0.78 -3.90 5.27
C VAL A 16 -0.32 -4.43 6.18
N ALA A 17 -0.34 -4.02 7.45
CA ALA A 17 -1.40 -4.41 8.37
C ALA A 17 -2.78 -4.00 7.86
N LEU A 18 -2.94 -2.75 7.41
CA LEU A 18 -4.19 -2.25 6.84
C LEU A 18 -4.64 -3.08 5.62
N MET A 19 -3.72 -3.37 4.69
CA MET A 19 -4.02 -4.13 3.48
C MET A 19 -4.36 -5.59 3.79
N VAL A 20 -3.62 -6.23 4.71
CA VAL A 20 -3.88 -7.62 5.10
C VAL A 20 -5.22 -7.74 5.81
N LEU A 21 -5.51 -6.85 6.77
CA LEU A 21 -6.76 -6.85 7.52
C LEU A 21 -7.99 -6.67 6.62
N GLY A 22 -7.90 -5.89 5.54
CA GLY A 22 -8.95 -5.79 4.54
C GLY A 22 -9.00 -6.99 3.58
N SER A 23 -7.85 -7.55 3.21
CA SER A 23 -7.77 -8.63 2.22
C SER A 23 -8.31 -9.98 2.70
N ILE A 24 -8.18 -10.32 3.98
CA ILE A 24 -8.63 -11.62 4.50
C ILE A 24 -10.17 -11.73 4.41
N PRO A 25 -10.97 -10.76 4.92
CA PRO A 25 -12.41 -10.70 4.69
C PRO A 25 -12.80 -10.78 3.22
N ASP A 26 -12.08 -10.06 2.35
CA ASP A 26 -12.33 -10.03 0.90
C ASP A 26 -12.13 -11.44 0.28
N ILE A 27 -11.05 -12.13 0.62
CA ILE A 27 -10.74 -13.49 0.12
C ILE A 27 -11.75 -14.51 0.63
N MET A 28 -12.06 -14.45 1.93
CA MET A 28 -12.97 -15.39 2.57
C MET A 28 -14.44 -15.10 2.23
N SER A 29 -14.73 -13.98 1.56
CA SER A 29 -16.09 -13.55 1.24
C SER A 29 -17.00 -13.55 2.48
N VAL A 30 -16.49 -13.00 3.59
CA VAL A 30 -17.26 -12.96 4.84
C VAL A 30 -18.53 -12.11 4.67
N PRO A 31 -19.61 -12.38 5.43
CA PRO A 31 -20.91 -11.73 5.23
C PRO A 31 -20.84 -10.20 5.20
N ASP A 32 -20.05 -9.58 6.08
CA ASP A 32 -19.91 -8.11 6.13
C ASP A 32 -19.24 -7.54 4.87
N ALA A 33 -18.23 -8.24 4.33
CA ALA A 33 -17.53 -7.81 3.12
C ALA A 33 -18.44 -7.98 1.87
N VAL A 34 -19.23 -9.06 1.84
CA VAL A 34 -20.25 -9.29 0.81
C VAL A 34 -21.34 -8.22 0.87
N ALA A 35 -21.83 -7.89 2.07
CA ALA A 35 -22.81 -6.83 2.27
C ALA A 35 -22.28 -5.47 1.80
N LEU A 36 -21.02 -5.14 2.12
CA LEU A 36 -20.36 -3.93 1.65
C LEU A 36 -20.29 -3.88 0.12
N PHE A 37 -19.85 -4.95 -0.55
CA PHE A 37 -19.80 -4.93 -2.02
C PHE A 37 -21.18 -4.83 -2.66
N ASN A 38 -22.19 -5.49 -2.11
CA ASN A 38 -23.56 -5.37 -2.59
C ASN A 38 -24.08 -3.93 -2.43
N HIS A 39 -23.79 -3.28 -1.29
CA HIS A 39 -24.10 -1.86 -1.07
C HIS A 39 -23.41 -0.97 -2.12
N LEU A 40 -22.15 -1.27 -2.44
CA LEU A 40 -21.38 -0.57 -3.49
C LEU A 40 -21.83 -0.92 -4.92
N GLY A 41 -22.80 -1.83 -5.10
CA GLY A 41 -23.28 -2.27 -6.41
C GLY A 41 -22.31 -3.18 -7.18
N TYR A 42 -21.35 -3.79 -6.48
CA TYR A 42 -20.34 -4.66 -7.08
C TYR A 42 -20.73 -6.14 -7.00
N PRO A 43 -20.41 -6.92 -8.05
CA PRO A 43 -20.63 -8.35 -8.02
C PRO A 43 -19.67 -9.04 -7.04
N THR A 44 -20.17 -10.03 -6.31
CA THR A 44 -19.47 -10.69 -5.21
C THR A 44 -18.25 -11.49 -5.66
N TYR A 45 -18.16 -11.95 -6.92
CA TYR A 45 -16.97 -12.64 -7.41
C TYR A 45 -15.72 -11.73 -7.45
N LEU A 46 -15.89 -10.40 -7.42
CA LEU A 46 -14.76 -9.46 -7.38
C LEU A 46 -14.10 -9.37 -6.00
N LEU A 47 -14.80 -9.73 -4.91
CA LEU A 47 -14.24 -9.74 -3.55
C LEU A 47 -12.93 -10.53 -3.49
N PRO A 48 -12.92 -11.85 -3.79
CA PRO A 48 -11.72 -12.65 -3.62
C PRO A 48 -10.62 -12.23 -4.59
N PHE A 49 -10.98 -11.76 -5.79
CA PHE A 49 -10.01 -11.23 -6.75
C PHE A 49 -9.24 -10.03 -6.19
N ILE A 50 -9.95 -9.04 -5.63
CA ILE A 50 -9.34 -7.84 -5.03
C ILE A 50 -8.54 -8.20 -3.79
N GLY A 51 -9.06 -9.09 -2.95
CA GLY A 51 -8.36 -9.57 -1.76
C GLY A 51 -7.02 -10.23 -2.11
N ILE A 52 -6.99 -11.12 -3.10
CA ILE A 52 -5.76 -11.75 -3.60
C ILE A 52 -4.80 -10.69 -4.17
N ALA A 53 -5.31 -9.74 -4.97
CA ALA A 53 -4.49 -8.66 -5.54
C ALA A 53 -3.83 -7.80 -4.46
N LYS A 54 -4.54 -7.48 -3.37
CA LYS A 54 -3.98 -6.77 -2.21
C LYS A 54 -2.84 -7.57 -1.55
N LEU A 55 -3.02 -8.87 -1.35
CA LEU A 55 -1.96 -9.73 -0.79
C LEU A 55 -0.73 -9.80 -1.68
N LEU A 56 -0.91 -9.89 -3.01
CA LEU A 56 0.22 -9.83 -3.94
C LEU A 56 0.97 -8.51 -3.86
N GLY A 57 0.25 -7.38 -3.73
CA GLY A 57 0.85 -6.07 -3.48
C GLY A 57 1.64 -6.02 -2.17
N VAL A 58 1.13 -6.65 -1.10
CA VAL A 58 1.81 -6.72 0.21
C VAL A 58 3.12 -7.49 0.07
N VAL A 59 3.08 -8.64 -0.58
CA VAL A 59 4.26 -9.46 -0.86
C VAL A 59 5.29 -8.67 -1.67
N ALA A 60 4.85 -7.94 -2.69
CA ALA A 60 5.71 -7.09 -3.52
C ALA A 60 6.41 -5.95 -2.74
N ILE A 61 5.74 -5.36 -1.73
CA ILE A 61 6.37 -4.33 -0.89
C ILE A 61 7.40 -4.94 0.07
N LEU A 62 7.09 -6.10 0.66
CA LEU A 62 7.92 -6.74 1.68
C LEU A 62 9.18 -7.39 1.10
N ILE A 63 9.09 -7.98 -0.10
CA ILE A 63 10.24 -8.66 -0.72
C ILE A 63 11.24 -7.61 -1.25
N PRO A 64 12.49 -7.59 -0.75
CA PRO A 64 13.53 -6.72 -1.29
C PRO A 64 14.04 -7.25 -2.65
N GLY A 65 14.57 -6.34 -3.48
CA GLY A 65 15.27 -6.72 -4.72
C GLY A 65 14.50 -6.49 -6.03
N PHE A 66 13.19 -6.22 -5.96
CA PHE A 66 12.35 -5.98 -7.15
C PHE A 66 11.77 -4.56 -7.17
N PRO A 67 12.56 -3.52 -7.50
CA PRO A 67 12.10 -2.13 -7.43
C PRO A 67 10.89 -1.87 -8.32
N ARG A 68 10.86 -2.37 -9.57
CA ARG A 68 9.73 -2.13 -10.49
C ARG A 68 8.42 -2.74 -10.01
N ILE A 69 8.46 -3.96 -9.46
CA ILE A 69 7.27 -4.64 -8.95
C ILE A 69 6.73 -3.90 -7.71
N LYS A 70 7.64 -3.36 -6.88
CA LYS A 70 7.26 -2.52 -5.75
C LYS A 70 6.57 -1.22 -6.18
N GLU A 71 7.07 -0.56 -7.23
CA GLU A 71 6.41 0.61 -7.82
C GLU A 71 4.97 0.27 -8.29
N TRP A 72 4.80 -0.88 -8.96
CA TRP A 72 3.48 -1.35 -9.38
C TRP A 72 2.57 -1.66 -8.20
N ALA A 73 3.11 -2.21 -7.11
CA ALA A 73 2.34 -2.45 -5.89
C ALA A 73 1.85 -1.15 -5.25
N TYR A 74 2.70 -0.13 -5.17
CA TYR A 74 2.29 1.20 -4.70
C TYR A 74 1.19 1.80 -5.58
N ALA A 75 1.35 1.75 -6.90
CA ALA A 75 0.32 2.22 -7.84
C ALA A 75 -1.00 1.46 -7.69
N GLY A 76 -0.93 0.13 -7.55
CA GLY A 76 -2.10 -0.73 -7.34
C GLY A 76 -2.86 -0.37 -6.06
N PHE A 77 -2.14 -0.13 -4.95
CA PHE A 77 -2.78 0.29 -3.69
C PHE A 77 -3.41 1.68 -3.78
N VAL A 78 -2.79 2.62 -4.51
CA VAL A 78 -3.41 3.92 -4.78
C VAL A 78 -4.72 3.72 -5.54
N PHE A 79 -4.71 2.95 -6.63
CA PHE A 79 -5.92 2.70 -7.40
C PHE A 79 -7.02 1.97 -6.61
N ASP A 80 -6.66 1.01 -5.76
CA ASP A 80 -7.62 0.33 -4.90
C ASP A 80 -8.29 1.29 -3.91
N LEU A 81 -7.50 2.14 -3.22
CA LEU A 81 -8.01 3.19 -2.33
C LEU A 81 -8.85 4.23 -3.08
N THR A 82 -8.41 4.66 -4.26
CA THR A 82 -9.17 5.60 -5.08
C THR A 82 -10.50 5.01 -5.51
N ARG A 83 -10.51 3.75 -5.95
CA ARG A 83 -11.73 3.04 -6.33
C ARG A 83 -12.69 2.95 -5.14
N ALA A 84 -12.21 2.53 -3.98
CA ALA A 84 -13.04 2.41 -2.78
C ALA A 84 -13.65 3.77 -2.38
N MET A 85 -12.83 4.82 -2.34
CA MET A 85 -13.29 6.18 -2.03
C MET A 85 -14.30 6.70 -3.06
N TYR A 86 -14.04 6.53 -4.36
CA TYR A 86 -14.93 6.94 -5.43
C TYR A 86 -16.30 6.25 -5.32
N SER A 87 -16.31 4.94 -5.03
CA SER A 87 -17.55 4.18 -4.90
C SER A 87 -18.35 4.59 -3.69
N SER A 88 -17.72 4.78 -2.53
CA SER A 88 -18.38 5.32 -1.34
C SER A 88 -19.02 6.68 -1.61
N ILE A 89 -18.32 7.58 -2.30
CA ILE A 89 -18.88 8.88 -2.70
C ILE A 89 -20.07 8.68 -3.65
N SER A 90 -19.97 7.76 -4.60
CA SER A 90 -20.99 7.53 -5.64
C SER A 90 -22.28 6.94 -5.08
N VAL A 91 -22.21 6.11 -4.04
CA VAL A 91 -23.40 5.57 -3.34
C VAL A 91 -23.92 6.48 -2.23
N GLY A 92 -23.25 7.61 -1.98
CA GLY A 92 -23.68 8.60 -0.98
C GLY A 92 -23.32 8.24 0.46
N ASP A 93 -22.25 7.46 0.68
CA ASP A 93 -21.77 7.16 2.03
C ASP A 93 -21.38 8.45 2.77
N PRO A 94 -21.62 8.51 4.11
CA PRO A 94 -21.30 9.69 4.89
C PRO A 94 -19.80 9.98 4.90
N ALA A 95 -19.45 11.27 4.90
CA ALA A 95 -18.06 11.72 4.94
C ALA A 95 -17.29 11.30 6.20
N SER A 96 -17.98 10.84 7.26
CA SER A 96 -17.36 10.26 8.44
C SER A 96 -16.48 9.05 8.10
N GLY A 97 -16.83 8.30 7.05
CA GLY A 97 -16.03 7.18 6.56
C GLY A 97 -14.75 7.60 5.83
N TRP A 98 -14.60 8.86 5.43
CA TRP A 98 -13.49 9.27 4.55
C TRP A 98 -12.13 9.29 5.24
N LEU A 99 -12.11 9.36 6.58
CA LEU A 99 -10.88 9.32 7.37
C LEU A 99 -10.04 8.08 7.06
N ILE A 100 -10.66 6.92 6.81
CA ILE A 100 -9.91 5.69 6.51
C ILE A 100 -9.14 5.80 5.19
N PHE A 101 -9.72 6.47 4.18
CA PHE A 101 -9.07 6.69 2.89
C PHE A 101 -7.88 7.65 3.02
N ILE A 102 -8.05 8.74 3.79
CA ILE A 102 -6.98 9.70 4.06
C ILE A 102 -5.81 9.02 4.78
N ILE A 103 -6.10 8.21 5.80
CA ILE A 103 -5.09 7.42 6.51
C ILE A 103 -4.38 6.49 5.51
N GLY A 104 -5.12 5.76 4.68
CA GLY A 104 -4.56 4.89 3.65
C GLY A 104 -3.57 5.61 2.72
N TYR A 105 -3.95 6.78 2.19
CA TYR A 105 -3.08 7.58 1.34
C TYR A 105 -1.82 8.06 2.07
N ILE A 106 -1.93 8.51 3.32
CA ILE A 106 -0.79 8.93 4.13
C ILE A 106 0.18 7.77 4.34
N LEU A 107 -0.32 6.56 4.57
CA LEU A 107 0.52 5.37 4.77
C LEU A 107 1.27 4.98 3.50
N ILE A 108 0.60 5.01 2.35
CA ILE A 108 1.21 4.76 1.04
C ILE A 108 2.28 5.82 0.75
N ALA A 109 1.92 7.10 0.82
CA ALA A 109 2.82 8.21 0.52
C ALA A 109 4.03 8.20 1.47
N GLY A 110 3.80 7.97 2.77
CA GLY A 110 4.84 7.83 3.77
C GLY A 110 5.79 6.67 3.43
N SER A 111 5.25 5.46 3.24
CA SER A 111 6.07 4.29 2.88
C SER A 111 6.90 4.55 1.62
N TYR A 112 6.29 5.11 0.58
CA TYR A 112 6.94 5.43 -0.69
C TYR A 112 8.06 6.46 -0.57
N ILE A 113 7.81 7.58 0.10
CA ILE A 113 8.80 8.67 0.25
C ILE A 113 10.00 8.18 1.05
N TYR A 114 9.76 7.48 2.17
CA TYR A 114 10.85 6.99 3.01
C TYR A 114 11.65 5.85 2.34
N HIS A 115 11.00 5.02 1.51
CA HIS A 115 11.68 4.03 0.67
C HIS A 115 12.68 4.71 -0.28
N HIS A 116 12.25 5.74 -1.01
CA HIS A 116 13.10 6.49 -1.94
C HIS A 116 14.23 7.24 -1.24
N LYS A 117 13.98 7.78 -0.03
CA LYS A 117 15.03 8.39 0.79
C LYS A 117 16.11 7.40 1.20
N ILE A 118 15.75 6.15 1.51
CA ILE A 118 16.71 5.09 1.84
C ILE A 118 17.54 4.73 0.61
N LEU A 119 16.92 4.56 -0.56
CA LEU A 119 17.62 4.25 -1.81
C LEU A 119 18.62 5.35 -2.21
N LYS A 120 18.20 6.62 -2.14
CA LYS A 120 19.08 7.77 -2.44
C LYS A 120 20.29 7.80 -1.50
N SER A 121 20.08 7.55 -0.20
CA SER A 121 21.16 7.52 0.80
C SER A 121 22.15 6.37 0.58
N ALA A 122 21.71 5.23 0.04
CA ALA A 122 22.58 4.11 -0.28
C ALA A 122 23.44 4.39 -1.54
N SER A 123 22.88 5.07 -2.53
CA SER A 123 23.60 5.44 -3.76
C SER A 123 24.68 6.51 -3.54
N SER A 124 24.44 7.48 -2.64
CA SER A 124 25.39 8.55 -2.35
C SER A 124 26.64 8.08 -1.59
N GLY A 125 26.52 7.08 -0.71
CA GLY A 125 27.67 6.52 0.02
C GLY A 125 28.61 5.70 -0.88
N THR A 126 28.08 5.08 -1.94
CA THR A 126 28.86 4.25 -2.87
C THR A 126 29.73 5.09 -3.80
N SER A 127 29.29 6.30 -4.16
CA SER A 127 30.06 7.21 -5.02
C SER A 127 31.24 7.86 -4.28
N SER A 128 31.11 8.13 -2.98
CA SER A 128 32.21 8.70 -2.18
C SER A 128 33.34 7.70 -1.92
N ASN A 129 33.03 6.40 -1.80
CA ASN A 129 34.03 5.37 -1.53
C ASN A 129 34.87 5.03 -2.78
N LYS A 130 34.27 5.08 -3.98
CA LYS A 130 34.99 4.86 -5.24
C LYS A 130 36.09 5.89 -5.50
N ASN A 131 35.88 7.16 -5.16
CA ASN A 131 36.87 8.21 -5.36
C ASN A 131 38.04 8.16 -4.36
N SER A 132 37.90 7.46 -3.23
CA SER A 132 38.96 7.31 -2.22
C SER A 132 39.94 6.17 -2.54
N LEU A 133 39.59 5.28 -3.46
CA LEU A 133 40.42 4.12 -3.85
C LEU A 133 41.18 4.35 -5.17
N THR A 134 41.04 5.54 -5.76
CA THR A 134 41.68 5.96 -7.02
C THR A 134 42.70 7.08 -6.83
N ILE A 135 43.19 7.32 -5.60
CA ILE A 135 44.29 8.23 -5.28
C ILE A 135 45.40 7.45 -4.61
#